data_AF-A0A357EZR7-F1
#
_entry.id   AF-A0A357EZR7-F1
#
_cell.length_a   1.000
_cell.length_b   1.000
_cell.length_c   1.000
_cell.angle_alpha   90.00
_cell.angle_beta   90.00
_cell.angle_gamma   90.00
#
_symmetry.space_group_name_H-M   'P 1'
#
loop_
_entity.id
_entity.type
_entity.pdbx_description
1 polymer ?
#
loop_
_entity_poly.entity_id
_entity_poly.type
_entity_poly.pdbx_seq_one_letter_code
_entity_poly.pdbx_strand_id
1 'polypeptide(L)'
;MIYRGKTGVMLFSAVFSASVFLAAGCSAEASKPSPSGNSSSGTTVSENNLPENESRGATIEILPNSPADTVREFYKRLREKRFREAIFLTNLRPAIEGLSDDELREFQVDLEAIARNVPPQIEINGEVISEGKAIVTARLPDEDQEKMEVQEIRLRRDGENWVILSVDETAEKRIKKEGANYFYALRIETHEAEAKAMLERLHKAQLAYSLQNGGAFTSIDGLIEIGYLPPDIKTSDSTGYHYSLFLTPDRKSYYASAIPAQYGKSGVMSYVLELNGTSLPVVTGRDNNGKPLR
;
A
#
# COMPACT_ATOMS: atom_id res chain seq x y z
N MET A 1 2.00 -7.17 31.60
CA MET A 1 1.03 -7.25 30.49
C MET A 1 1.85 -7.24 29.21
N ILE A 2 2.06 -8.41 28.61
CA ILE A 2 3.05 -8.63 27.55
C ILE A 2 2.41 -8.25 26.21
N TYR A 3 2.82 -7.11 25.66
CA TYR A 3 2.43 -6.67 24.32
C TYR A 3 3.18 -7.52 23.29
N ARG A 4 2.54 -8.56 22.77
CA ARG A 4 3.01 -9.30 21.58
C ARG A 4 2.65 -8.49 20.35
N GLY A 5 3.52 -7.57 19.96
CA GLY A 5 3.43 -6.85 18.70
C GLY A 5 3.78 -7.77 17.54
N LYS A 6 2.76 -8.24 16.81
CA LYS A 6 2.92 -8.72 15.44
C LYS A 6 3.28 -7.51 14.57
N THR A 7 4.56 -7.29 14.32
CA THR A 7 5.03 -6.36 13.29
C THR A 7 5.78 -7.17 12.25
N GLY A 8 5.04 -7.66 11.27
CA GLY A 8 5.56 -8.31 10.08
C GLY A 8 4.68 -7.89 8.91
N VAL A 9 5.28 -7.20 7.95
CA VAL A 9 4.73 -6.97 6.61
C VAL A 9 3.50 -6.05 6.55
N MET A 10 3.67 -4.76 6.88
CA MET A 10 2.64 -3.73 6.58
C MET A 10 3.13 -2.64 5.62
N LEU A 11 4.32 -2.77 5.04
CA LEU A 11 5.01 -1.61 4.46
C LEU A 11 4.79 -1.33 2.97
N PHE A 12 4.11 -2.21 2.22
CA PHE A 12 3.86 -1.97 0.79
C PHE A 12 2.39 -2.07 0.36
N SER A 13 1.47 -2.37 1.29
CA SER A 13 0.04 -2.40 0.97
C SER A 13 -0.52 -0.99 0.68
N ALA A 14 -0.02 0.03 1.38
CA ALA A 14 -0.57 1.39 1.31
C ALA A 14 -0.37 2.12 -0.04
N VAL A 15 0.58 1.69 -0.88
CA VAL A 15 0.89 2.40 -2.14
C VAL A 15 0.00 1.95 -3.31
N PHE A 16 -0.63 0.78 -3.21
CA PHE A 16 -1.75 0.41 -4.09
C PHE A 16 -3.13 0.53 -3.42
N SER A 17 -3.18 0.76 -2.10
CA SER A 17 -4.39 1.12 -1.33
C SER A 17 -4.62 2.63 -1.17
N ALA A 18 -4.22 3.44 -2.15
CA ALA A 18 -4.61 4.85 -2.21
C ALA A 18 -5.97 5.05 -2.92
N SER A 19 -6.95 4.18 -2.66
CA SER A 19 -8.31 4.32 -3.20
C SER A 19 -9.40 3.64 -2.37
N VAL A 20 -9.40 3.76 -1.04
CA VAL A 20 -10.67 3.67 -0.29
C VAL A 20 -10.61 4.59 0.93
N PHE A 21 -11.73 5.29 1.18
CA PHE A 21 -12.02 6.25 2.26
C PHE A 21 -11.64 7.72 2.03
N LEU A 22 -12.64 8.49 1.57
CA LEU A 22 -13.41 9.37 2.45
C LEU A 22 -14.79 9.64 1.85
N ALA A 23 -15.80 8.97 2.40
CA ALA A 23 -17.21 9.23 2.14
C ALA A 23 -17.77 10.22 3.17
N ALA A 24 -18.40 11.29 2.67
CA ALA A 24 -19.51 12.02 3.28
C ALA A 24 -20.39 12.43 2.08
N GLY A 25 -21.65 12.01 1.92
CA GLY A 25 -22.69 11.73 2.88
C GLY A 25 -23.76 12.81 2.71
N CYS A 26 -24.79 12.56 1.90
CA CYS A 26 -26.17 12.98 2.18
C CYS A 26 -27.19 12.38 1.20
N SER A 27 -28.23 11.83 1.82
CA SER A 27 -29.43 11.11 1.37
C SER A 27 -30.17 11.60 0.12
N ALA A 28 -30.73 10.65 -0.61
CA ALA A 28 -32.10 10.74 -1.10
C ALA A 28 -32.79 9.36 -1.08
N GLU A 29 -34.03 9.39 -0.64
CA GLU A 29 -34.93 8.32 -0.24
C GLU A 29 -35.85 7.91 -1.40
N ALA A 30 -36.05 6.60 -1.65
CA ALA A 30 -37.17 6.12 -2.47
C ALA A 30 -37.50 4.63 -2.26
N SER A 31 -38.60 4.41 -1.55
CA SER A 31 -39.75 3.55 -1.86
C SER A 31 -39.59 2.06 -2.22
N LYS A 32 -40.17 1.23 -1.34
CA LYS A 32 -40.58 -0.17 -1.54
C LYS A 32 -41.57 -0.35 -2.71
N PRO A 33 -41.64 -1.56 -3.27
CA PRO A 33 -42.93 -2.24 -3.39
C PRO A 33 -42.94 -3.68 -2.85
N SER A 34 -44.13 -4.07 -2.40
CA SER A 34 -44.54 -5.37 -1.85
C SER A 34 -45.01 -6.37 -2.93
N PRO A 35 -45.30 -7.65 -2.58
CA PRO A 35 -45.12 -8.81 -3.44
C PRO A 35 -46.40 -9.37 -4.10
N SER A 36 -46.23 -10.18 -5.14
CA SER A 36 -47.14 -11.25 -5.58
C SER A 36 -46.26 -12.33 -6.24
N GLY A 37 -46.53 -13.64 -6.27
CA GLY A 37 -47.65 -14.46 -5.82
C GLY A 37 -47.46 -15.85 -6.45
N ASN A 38 -47.17 -16.85 -5.61
CA ASN A 38 -47.50 -18.29 -5.66
C ASN A 38 -47.37 -19.20 -6.91
N SER A 39 -46.80 -20.39 -6.61
CA SER A 39 -47.17 -21.76 -7.07
C SER A 39 -46.65 -22.23 -8.44
N SER A 40 -46.13 -23.45 -8.67
CA SER A 40 -46.21 -24.74 -7.95
C SER A 40 -45.28 -25.80 -8.59
N SER A 41 -44.75 -26.70 -7.74
CA SER A 41 -44.57 -28.17 -7.87
C SER A 41 -43.70 -28.81 -8.98
N GLY A 42 -42.76 -29.66 -8.54
CA GLY A 42 -42.15 -30.74 -9.34
C GLY A 42 -40.99 -31.47 -8.65
N THR A 43 -41.28 -32.58 -7.96
CA THR A 43 -40.37 -33.49 -7.25
C THR A 43 -39.37 -34.22 -8.17
N THR A 44 -38.09 -34.33 -7.77
CA THR A 44 -37.35 -35.60 -7.80
C THR A 44 -36.08 -35.54 -6.93
N VAL A 45 -35.94 -36.55 -6.07
CA VAL A 45 -34.79 -36.81 -5.20
C VAL A 45 -33.72 -37.54 -6.00
N SER A 46 -32.47 -37.08 -5.94
CA SER A 46 -31.30 -37.97 -5.96
C SER A 46 -30.15 -37.34 -5.19
N GLU A 47 -29.85 -38.05 -4.13
CA GLU A 47 -28.83 -37.91 -3.13
C GLU A 47 -27.45 -38.21 -3.74
N ASN A 48 -26.50 -37.28 -3.63
CA ASN A 48 -25.10 -37.60 -3.46
C ASN A 48 -24.38 -36.40 -2.83
N ASN A 49 -24.08 -36.56 -1.55
CA ASN A 49 -23.38 -35.62 -0.69
C ASN A 49 -21.91 -35.46 -1.10
N LEU A 50 -21.53 -34.23 -1.45
CA LEU A 50 -20.19 -33.68 -1.31
C LEU A 50 -20.35 -32.37 -0.49
N PRO A 51 -19.47 -32.10 0.49
CA PRO A 51 -19.74 -31.08 1.50
C PRO A 51 -19.78 -29.66 0.93
N GLU A 52 -20.69 -28.90 1.51
CA GLU A 52 -21.16 -27.55 1.20
C GLU A 52 -20.07 -26.60 0.71
N ASN A 53 -20.16 -26.31 -0.59
CA ASN A 53 -19.59 -25.17 -1.27
C ASN A 53 -20.21 -23.90 -0.66
N GLU A 54 -19.44 -23.13 0.11
CA GLU A 54 -19.80 -21.75 0.44
C GLU A 54 -20.15 -21.05 -0.87
N SER A 55 -21.42 -20.65 -1.01
CA SER A 55 -22.04 -19.93 -2.12
C SER A 55 -21.04 -19.15 -2.98
N ARG A 56 -20.54 -19.77 -4.05
CA ARG A 56 -19.88 -19.07 -5.16
C ARG A 56 -20.92 -18.11 -5.73
N GLY A 57 -20.65 -16.81 -5.65
CA GLY A 57 -21.55 -15.80 -6.21
C GLY A 57 -21.75 -16.02 -7.71
N ALA A 58 -22.82 -15.43 -8.27
CA ALA A 58 -23.05 -15.49 -9.71
C ALA A 58 -21.80 -14.98 -10.47
N THR A 59 -21.31 -15.77 -11.42
CA THR A 59 -20.15 -15.45 -12.28
C THR A 59 -20.68 -15.23 -13.70
N ILE A 60 -20.13 -14.27 -14.43
CA ILE A 60 -20.50 -14.00 -15.83
C ILE A 60 -19.63 -14.77 -16.82
N GLU A 61 -20.14 -14.96 -18.05
CA GLU A 61 -19.30 -15.33 -19.19
C GLU A 61 -18.42 -14.12 -19.58
N ILE A 62 -17.12 -14.35 -19.73
CA ILE A 62 -16.15 -13.31 -20.07
C ILE A 62 -15.90 -13.34 -21.57
N LEU A 63 -16.32 -12.27 -22.27
CA LEU A 63 -16.13 -12.14 -23.71
C LEU A 63 -14.71 -11.65 -24.03
N PRO A 64 -14.07 -12.13 -25.11
CA PRO A 64 -12.75 -11.64 -25.51
C PRO A 64 -12.71 -10.13 -25.73
N ASN A 65 -11.65 -9.47 -25.25
CA ASN A 65 -11.46 -8.01 -25.34
C ASN A 65 -12.54 -7.17 -24.62
N SER A 66 -13.30 -7.76 -23.69
CA SER A 66 -14.20 -7.02 -22.81
C SER A 66 -13.43 -6.36 -21.64
N PRO A 67 -14.07 -5.44 -20.90
CA PRO A 67 -13.52 -4.94 -19.63
C PRO A 67 -13.23 -6.08 -18.64
N ALA A 68 -14.14 -7.04 -18.47
CA ALA A 68 -13.93 -8.20 -17.60
C ALA A 68 -12.72 -9.04 -18.06
N ASP A 69 -12.54 -9.21 -19.37
CA ASP A 69 -11.39 -9.95 -19.92
C ASP A 69 -10.06 -9.24 -19.62
N THR A 70 -10.06 -7.90 -19.70
CA THR A 70 -8.91 -7.06 -19.34
C THR A 70 -8.55 -7.20 -17.87
N VAL A 71 -9.55 -7.19 -16.97
CA VAL A 71 -9.36 -7.43 -15.53
C VAL A 71 -8.82 -8.84 -15.27
N ARG A 72 -9.43 -9.86 -15.87
CA ARG A 72 -8.98 -11.25 -15.76
C ARG A 72 -7.52 -11.39 -16.17
N GLU A 73 -7.13 -10.77 -17.28
CA GLU A 73 -5.78 -10.85 -17.82
C GLU A 73 -4.77 -10.07 -16.97
N PHE A 74 -5.14 -8.91 -16.45
CA PHE A 74 -4.31 -8.14 -15.50
C PHE A 74 -3.87 -8.99 -14.31
N TYR A 75 -4.83 -9.58 -13.61
CA TYR A 75 -4.52 -10.37 -12.42
C TYR A 75 -3.79 -11.69 -12.75
N LYS A 76 -4.13 -12.32 -13.88
CA LYS A 76 -3.38 -13.49 -14.36
C LYS A 76 -1.91 -13.14 -14.55
N ARG A 77 -1.60 -12.05 -15.27
CA ARG A 77 -0.22 -11.60 -15.52
C ARG A 77 0.49 -11.20 -14.24
N LEU A 78 -0.21 -10.53 -13.32
CA LEU A 78 0.33 -10.12 -12.03
C LEU A 78 0.79 -11.34 -11.21
N ARG A 79 -0.04 -12.40 -11.16
CA ARG A 79 0.31 -13.68 -10.52
C ARG A 79 1.45 -14.43 -11.22
N GLU A 80 1.48 -14.39 -12.55
CA GLU A 80 2.57 -14.94 -13.36
C GLU A 80 3.88 -14.14 -13.25
N LYS A 81 3.93 -13.10 -12.39
CA LYS A 81 5.06 -12.18 -12.23
C LYS A 81 5.44 -11.45 -13.53
N ARG A 82 4.50 -11.35 -14.47
CA ARG A 82 4.64 -10.59 -15.73
C ARG A 82 4.24 -9.14 -15.48
N PHE A 83 4.94 -8.50 -14.54
CA PHE A 83 4.57 -7.20 -13.98
C PHE A 83 4.45 -6.10 -15.03
N ARG A 84 5.41 -6.03 -15.96
CA ARG A 84 5.36 -5.09 -17.07
C ARG A 84 4.03 -5.22 -17.80
N GLU A 85 3.71 -6.43 -18.26
CA GLU A 85 2.53 -6.70 -19.06
C GLU A 85 1.21 -6.52 -18.30
N ALA A 86 1.20 -6.73 -16.98
CA ALA A 86 0.05 -6.44 -16.13
C ALA A 86 -0.15 -4.92 -16.03
N ILE A 87 0.89 -4.17 -15.63
CA ILE A 87 0.83 -2.72 -15.46
C ILE A 87 0.53 -2.00 -16.78
N PHE A 88 0.90 -2.57 -17.94
CA PHE A 88 0.54 -2.04 -19.26
C PHE A 88 -0.98 -2.02 -19.51
N LEU A 89 -1.77 -2.81 -18.78
CA LEU A 89 -3.24 -2.80 -18.83
C LEU A 89 -3.87 -1.73 -17.93
N THR A 90 -3.05 -0.91 -17.25
CA THR A 90 -3.53 0.11 -16.31
C THR A 90 -3.07 1.51 -16.70
N ASN A 91 -3.65 2.52 -16.05
CA ASN A 91 -3.24 3.91 -16.22
C ASN A 91 -1.86 4.24 -15.59
N LEU A 92 -1.18 3.24 -15.00
CA LEU A 92 0.22 3.33 -14.57
C LEU A 92 1.22 3.05 -15.72
N ARG A 93 0.76 2.64 -16.91
CA ARG A 93 1.62 2.33 -18.06
C ARG A 93 2.80 3.31 -18.29
N PRO A 94 2.61 4.64 -18.24
CA PRO A 94 3.73 5.57 -18.45
C PRO A 94 4.87 5.42 -17.44
N ALA A 95 4.59 4.89 -16.25
CA ALA A 95 5.59 4.66 -15.20
C ALA A 95 6.55 3.50 -15.50
N ILE A 96 6.24 2.64 -16.48
CA ILE A 96 7.06 1.45 -16.78
C ILE A 96 7.51 1.35 -18.22
N GLU A 97 6.88 2.06 -19.15
CA GLU A 97 7.17 1.90 -20.58
C GLU A 97 8.60 2.31 -20.93
N GLY A 98 9.19 3.24 -20.19
CA GLY A 98 10.59 3.67 -20.36
C GLY A 98 11.61 2.90 -19.52
N LEU A 99 11.19 2.01 -18.61
CA LEU A 99 12.12 1.23 -17.77
C LEU A 99 12.69 0.05 -18.56
N SER A 100 13.99 -0.19 -18.46
CA SER A 100 14.64 -1.45 -18.84
C SER A 100 14.23 -2.59 -17.91
N ASP A 101 14.55 -3.83 -18.29
CA ASP A 101 14.24 -4.99 -17.45
C ASP A 101 15.08 -5.04 -16.16
N ASP A 102 16.30 -4.50 -16.20
CA ASP A 102 17.16 -4.39 -15.02
C ASP A 102 16.61 -3.32 -14.06
N GLU A 103 16.17 -2.18 -14.56
CA GLU A 103 15.52 -1.14 -13.76
C GLU A 103 14.19 -1.62 -13.16
N LEU A 104 13.37 -2.33 -13.94
CA LEU A 104 12.12 -2.89 -13.42
C LEU A 104 12.39 -3.94 -12.32
N ARG A 105 13.51 -4.67 -12.40
CA ARG A 105 13.93 -5.62 -11.37
C ARG A 105 14.26 -4.94 -10.04
N GLU A 106 14.65 -3.67 -10.03
CA GLU A 106 14.85 -2.92 -8.79
C GLU A 106 13.54 -2.79 -7.96
N PHE A 107 12.37 -2.93 -8.59
CA PHE A 107 11.06 -2.90 -7.95
C PHE A 107 10.45 -4.30 -7.71
N GLN A 108 11.20 -5.36 -8.01
CA GLN A 108 10.65 -6.72 -7.96
C GLN A 108 10.09 -7.08 -6.57
N VAL A 109 10.78 -6.70 -5.49
CA VAL A 109 10.33 -6.98 -4.11
C VAL A 109 8.97 -6.34 -3.84
N ASP A 110 8.79 -5.09 -4.27
CA ASP A 110 7.56 -4.31 -4.07
C ASP A 110 6.42 -4.92 -4.91
N LEU A 111 6.71 -5.23 -6.17
CA LEU A 111 5.75 -5.83 -7.10
C LEU A 111 5.33 -7.25 -6.67
N GLU A 112 6.26 -8.04 -6.13
CA GLU A 112 5.96 -9.36 -5.58
C GLU A 112 5.16 -9.30 -4.28
N ALA A 113 5.30 -8.23 -3.49
CA ALA A 113 4.42 -7.99 -2.35
C ALA A 113 2.96 -7.83 -2.80
N ILE A 114 2.72 -7.11 -3.90
CA ILE A 114 1.37 -6.92 -4.47
C ILE A 114 0.85 -8.25 -5.04
N ALA A 115 1.65 -8.99 -5.81
CA ALA A 115 1.21 -10.23 -6.44
C ALA A 115 0.88 -11.35 -5.45
N ARG A 116 1.50 -11.36 -4.26
CA ARG A 116 1.17 -12.33 -3.19
C ARG A 116 -0.29 -12.25 -2.74
N ASN A 117 -0.94 -11.12 -2.98
CA ASN A 117 -2.31 -10.88 -2.54
C ASN A 117 -3.36 -11.23 -3.59
N VAL A 118 -2.93 -11.72 -4.76
CA VAL A 118 -3.84 -12.07 -5.85
C VAL A 118 -4.32 -13.51 -5.69
N PRO A 119 -5.64 -13.76 -5.64
CA PRO A 119 -6.15 -15.12 -5.49
C PRO A 119 -5.85 -16.00 -6.72
N PRO A 120 -5.79 -17.33 -6.57
CA PRO A 120 -5.58 -18.26 -7.69
C PRO A 120 -6.68 -18.20 -8.76
N GLN A 121 -7.87 -17.77 -8.38
CA GLN A 121 -8.98 -17.54 -9.30
C GLN A 121 -9.75 -16.31 -8.84
N ILE A 122 -10.14 -15.49 -9.81
CA ILE A 122 -10.98 -14.31 -9.57
C ILE A 122 -12.37 -14.63 -10.07
N GLU A 123 -13.34 -14.42 -9.19
CA GLU A 123 -14.75 -14.52 -9.53
C GLU A 123 -15.21 -13.14 -10.02
N ILE A 124 -15.42 -12.99 -11.33
CA ILE A 124 -15.99 -11.76 -11.90
C ILE A 124 -17.51 -11.90 -11.93
N ASN A 125 -18.18 -11.03 -11.19
CA ASN A 125 -19.62 -11.09 -10.96
C ASN A 125 -20.43 -10.27 -11.95
N GLY A 126 -19.82 -9.30 -12.62
CA GLY A 126 -20.51 -8.45 -13.58
C GLY A 126 -19.58 -7.47 -14.29
N GLU A 127 -20.04 -6.98 -15.44
CA GLU A 127 -19.48 -5.82 -16.11
C GLU A 127 -20.60 -4.90 -16.58
N VAL A 128 -20.41 -3.59 -16.41
CA VAL A 128 -21.32 -2.55 -16.88
C VAL A 128 -20.51 -1.58 -17.74
N ILE A 129 -20.93 -1.39 -18.99
CA ILE A 129 -20.27 -0.51 -19.95
C ILE A 129 -21.17 0.68 -20.25
N SER A 130 -20.62 1.89 -20.14
CA SER A 130 -21.31 3.13 -20.49
C SER A 130 -20.34 4.17 -21.04
N GLU A 131 -20.60 4.69 -22.24
CA GLU A 131 -19.89 5.83 -22.84
C GLU A 131 -18.34 5.73 -22.77
N GLY A 132 -17.79 4.55 -23.10
CA GLY A 132 -16.34 4.34 -23.06
C GLY A 132 -15.75 4.23 -21.66
N LYS A 133 -16.58 4.07 -20.63
CA LYS A 133 -16.20 3.69 -19.27
C LYS A 133 -16.79 2.32 -18.97
N ALA A 134 -16.16 1.61 -18.05
CA ALA A 134 -16.69 0.36 -17.54
C ALA A 134 -16.46 0.21 -16.03
N ILE A 135 -17.36 -0.52 -15.39
CA ILE A 135 -17.21 -1.00 -14.02
C ILE A 135 -17.29 -2.52 -14.08
N VAL A 136 -16.27 -3.19 -13.59
CA VAL A 136 -16.23 -4.65 -13.42
C VAL A 136 -16.32 -4.94 -11.93
N THR A 137 -17.24 -5.79 -11.53
CA THR A 137 -17.33 -6.25 -10.14
C THR A 137 -16.66 -7.61 -10.02
N ALA A 138 -15.77 -7.76 -9.05
CA ALA A 138 -15.04 -9.00 -8.82
C ALA A 138 -14.88 -9.27 -7.33
N ARG A 139 -14.90 -10.55 -6.96
CA ARG A 139 -14.64 -10.98 -5.59
C ARG A 139 -13.14 -11.07 -5.34
N LEU A 140 -12.65 -10.24 -4.45
CA LEU A 140 -11.22 -10.09 -4.13
C LEU A 140 -11.02 -10.04 -2.62
N PRO A 141 -9.85 -10.45 -2.12
CA PRO A 141 -9.53 -10.32 -0.71
C PRO A 141 -9.53 -8.84 -0.29
N ASP A 142 -10.01 -8.57 0.93
CA ASP A 142 -9.85 -7.30 1.61
C ASP A 142 -8.36 -7.03 1.93
N GLU A 143 -8.07 -5.84 2.45
CA GLU A 143 -6.69 -5.39 2.71
C GLU A 143 -5.94 -6.33 3.68
N ASP A 144 -6.65 -6.89 4.64
CA ASP A 144 -6.11 -7.83 5.65
C ASP A 144 -6.14 -9.30 5.18
N GLN A 145 -6.71 -9.56 3.99
CA GLN A 145 -6.88 -10.89 3.39
C GLN A 145 -7.70 -11.87 4.23
N GLU A 146 -8.50 -11.35 5.16
CA GLU A 146 -9.32 -12.16 6.03
C GLU A 146 -10.65 -12.51 5.37
N LYS A 147 -11.13 -11.66 4.45
CA LYS A 147 -12.44 -11.80 3.83
C LYS A 147 -12.42 -11.51 2.34
N MET A 148 -13.27 -12.22 1.62
CA MET A 148 -13.49 -12.02 0.19
C MET A 148 -14.69 -11.11 -0.03
N GLU A 149 -14.46 -9.92 -0.56
CA GLU A 149 -15.48 -8.89 -0.79
C GLU A 149 -15.64 -8.59 -2.29
N VAL A 150 -16.85 -8.14 -2.68
CA VAL A 150 -17.09 -7.67 -4.04
C VAL A 150 -16.52 -6.27 -4.16
N GLN A 151 -15.53 -6.11 -5.03
CA GLN A 151 -14.89 -4.84 -5.31
C GLN A 151 -15.24 -4.34 -6.71
N GLU A 152 -15.36 -3.02 -6.85
CA GLU A 152 -15.56 -2.35 -8.14
C GLU A 152 -14.21 -1.95 -8.75
N ILE A 153 -13.95 -2.44 -9.96
CA ILE A 153 -12.77 -2.09 -10.74
C ILE A 153 -13.22 -1.20 -11.88
N ARG A 154 -12.70 0.03 -11.91
CA ARG A 154 -13.05 1.01 -12.92
C ARG A 154 -12.10 0.92 -14.10
N LEU A 155 -12.65 0.99 -15.31
CA LEU A 155 -11.89 1.03 -16.55
C LEU A 155 -12.37 2.19 -17.42
N ARG A 156 -11.48 2.65 -18.29
CA ARG A 156 -11.85 3.50 -19.42
C ARG A 156 -11.34 2.92 -20.72
N ARG A 157 -11.98 3.30 -21.82
CA ARG A 157 -11.55 2.97 -23.17
C ARG A 157 -10.46 3.94 -23.62
N ASP A 158 -9.38 3.40 -24.17
CA ASP A 158 -8.26 4.14 -24.76
C ASP A 158 -7.94 3.52 -26.12
N GLY A 159 -8.44 4.16 -27.18
CA GLY A 159 -8.49 3.58 -28.52
C GLY A 159 -9.34 2.32 -28.55
N GLU A 160 -8.75 1.21 -28.99
CA GLU A 160 -9.41 -0.11 -29.03
C GLU A 160 -9.30 -0.88 -27.70
N ASN A 161 -8.47 -0.41 -26.77
CA ASN A 161 -8.14 -1.13 -25.54
C ASN A 161 -8.94 -0.61 -24.34
N TRP A 162 -9.15 -1.49 -23.36
CA TRP A 162 -9.59 -1.10 -22.02
C TRP A 162 -8.37 -0.89 -21.12
N VAL A 163 -8.43 0.14 -20.29
CA VAL A 163 -7.38 0.51 -19.34
C VAL A 163 -7.98 0.57 -17.94
N ILE A 164 -7.40 -0.21 -17.02
CA ILE A 164 -7.76 -0.22 -15.60
C ILE A 164 -7.30 1.07 -14.94
N LEU A 165 -8.19 1.71 -14.20
CA LEU A 165 -7.91 2.93 -13.45
C LEU A 165 -7.42 2.54 -12.05
N SER A 166 -6.12 2.23 -11.94
CA SER A 166 -5.48 1.86 -10.67
C SER A 166 -5.16 3.06 -9.78
N VAL A 167 -5.10 4.26 -10.37
CA VAL A 167 -4.90 5.52 -9.65
C VAL A 167 -5.88 6.58 -10.13
N ASP A 168 -6.09 7.61 -9.31
CA ASP A 168 -6.94 8.75 -9.66
C ASP A 168 -6.32 9.65 -10.76
N GLU A 169 -7.10 10.63 -11.23
CA GLU A 169 -6.68 11.54 -12.30
C GLU A 169 -5.49 12.43 -11.92
N THR A 170 -5.36 12.80 -10.66
CA THR A 170 -4.25 13.65 -10.17
C THR A 170 -2.95 12.87 -10.20
N ALA A 171 -2.96 11.65 -9.68
CA ALA A 171 -1.84 10.73 -9.73
C ALA A 171 -1.50 10.35 -11.19
N GLU A 172 -2.50 10.08 -12.03
CA GLU A 172 -2.27 9.76 -13.44
C GLU A 172 -1.59 10.92 -14.19
N LYS A 173 -1.99 12.18 -13.94
CA LYS A 173 -1.31 13.36 -14.50
C LYS A 173 0.15 13.44 -14.08
N ARG A 174 0.43 13.15 -12.81
CA ARG A 174 1.81 13.08 -12.28
C ARG A 174 2.60 11.98 -12.98
N ILE A 175 2.05 10.78 -13.11
CA ILE A 175 2.68 9.63 -13.78
C ILE A 175 2.99 9.95 -15.25
N LYS A 176 2.06 10.57 -15.98
CA LYS A 176 2.30 10.99 -17.37
C LYS A 176 3.42 12.02 -17.49
N LYS A 177 3.58 12.89 -16.49
CA LYS A 177 4.64 13.90 -16.46
C LYS A 177 6.00 13.29 -16.12
N GLU A 178 6.04 12.38 -15.14
CA GLU A 178 7.27 11.79 -14.63
C GLU A 178 7.74 10.56 -15.43
N GLY A 179 6.82 9.88 -16.11
CA GLY A 179 7.09 8.66 -16.87
C GLY A 179 7.80 7.62 -16.01
N ALA A 180 8.84 7.00 -16.57
CA ALA A 180 9.65 5.97 -15.91
C ALA A 180 10.27 6.41 -14.57
N ASN A 181 10.41 7.72 -14.32
CA ASN A 181 10.95 8.22 -13.05
C ASN A 181 9.93 8.13 -11.89
N TYR A 182 8.64 7.93 -12.19
CA TYR A 182 7.58 7.98 -11.19
C TYR A 182 7.80 6.99 -10.03
N PHE A 183 8.11 5.72 -10.32
CA PHE A 183 8.30 4.73 -9.26
C PHE A 183 9.55 4.99 -8.41
N TYR A 184 10.62 5.54 -9.00
CA TYR A 184 11.79 5.97 -8.24
C TYR A 184 11.44 7.14 -7.31
N ALA A 185 10.74 8.16 -7.83
CA ALA A 185 10.31 9.30 -7.05
C ALA A 185 9.37 8.87 -5.90
N LEU A 186 8.42 7.98 -6.19
CA LEU A 186 7.49 7.45 -5.20
C LEU A 186 8.21 6.67 -4.10
N ARG A 187 9.16 5.80 -4.45
CA ARG A 187 9.96 5.06 -3.47
C ARG A 187 10.76 5.99 -2.56
N ILE A 188 11.39 7.02 -3.12
CA ILE A 188 12.11 8.05 -2.36
C ILE A 188 11.16 8.78 -1.40
N GLU A 189 10.01 9.23 -1.89
CA GLU A 189 9.01 9.94 -1.08
C GLU A 189 8.50 9.08 0.08
N THR A 190 8.21 7.79 -0.18
CA THR A 190 7.78 6.83 0.84
C THR A 190 8.84 6.66 1.92
N HIS A 191 10.09 6.37 1.54
CA HIS A 191 11.17 6.21 2.51
C HIS A 191 11.46 7.49 3.30
N GLU A 192 11.37 8.66 2.67
CA GLU A 192 11.54 9.94 3.36
C GLU A 192 10.42 10.21 4.38
N ALA A 193 9.18 9.86 4.05
CA ALA A 193 8.06 9.95 4.98
C ALA A 193 8.23 8.97 6.16
N GLU A 194 8.63 7.73 5.88
CA GLU A 194 8.93 6.71 6.89
C GLU A 194 10.09 7.15 7.81
N ALA A 195 11.12 7.77 7.25
CA ALA A 195 12.25 8.29 8.02
C ALA A 195 11.82 9.34 9.05
N LYS A 196 10.96 10.28 8.65
CA LYS A 196 10.38 11.27 9.57
C LYS A 196 9.52 10.60 10.64
N ALA A 197 8.65 9.67 10.24
CA ALA A 197 7.79 8.95 11.18
C ALA A 197 8.61 8.14 12.20
N MET A 198 9.72 7.54 11.79
CA MET A 198 10.62 6.80 12.68
C MET A 198 11.36 7.75 13.65
N LEU A 199 11.81 8.93 13.20
CA LEU A 199 12.38 9.95 14.09
C LEU A 199 11.36 10.41 15.14
N GLU A 200 10.11 10.65 14.74
CA GLU A 200 9.04 10.97 15.68
C GLU A 200 8.78 9.83 16.68
N ARG A 201 8.80 8.57 16.22
CA ARG A 201 8.67 7.40 17.09
C ARG A 201 9.82 7.32 18.08
N LEU A 202 11.06 7.58 17.63
CA LEU A 202 12.23 7.66 18.50
C LEU A 202 12.03 8.72 19.58
N HIS A 203 11.54 9.91 19.22
CA HIS A 203 11.27 10.96 20.22
C HIS A 203 10.21 10.54 21.24
N LYS A 204 9.10 9.95 20.80
CA LYS A 204 8.06 9.44 21.71
C LYS A 204 8.61 8.39 22.67
N ALA A 205 9.47 7.49 22.18
CA ALA A 205 10.16 6.48 22.99
C ALA A 205 11.10 7.13 24.02
N GLN A 206 11.87 8.15 23.62
CA GLN A 206 12.72 8.92 24.53
C GLN A 206 11.92 9.62 25.63
N LEU A 207 10.81 10.25 25.28
CA LEU A 207 9.93 10.92 26.23
C LEU A 207 9.37 9.92 27.25
N ALA A 208 8.85 8.78 26.77
CA ALA A 208 8.33 7.72 27.63
C ALA A 208 9.40 7.18 28.60
N TYR A 209 10.62 6.98 28.11
CA TYR A 209 11.74 6.57 28.96
C TYR A 209 12.10 7.64 30.00
N SER A 210 12.21 8.89 29.56
CA SER A 210 12.61 10.03 30.41
C SER A 210 11.65 10.27 31.57
N LEU A 211 10.34 10.12 31.35
CA LEU A 211 9.31 10.21 32.38
C LEU A 211 9.51 9.18 33.51
N GLN A 212 10.05 8.01 33.21
CA GLN A 212 10.28 6.92 34.16
C GLN A 212 11.69 6.96 34.79
N ASN A 213 12.61 7.72 34.21
CA ASN A 213 14.03 7.69 34.55
C ASN A 213 14.57 9.07 34.98
N GLY A 214 13.75 9.84 35.71
CA GLY A 214 14.18 11.11 36.31
C GLY A 214 14.62 12.16 35.29
N GLY A 215 13.98 12.17 34.11
CA GLY A 215 14.29 13.11 33.04
C GLY A 215 15.54 12.75 32.23
N ALA A 216 16.08 11.53 32.36
CA ALA A 216 17.24 11.07 31.58
C ALA A 216 16.82 10.34 30.30
N PHE A 217 17.58 10.51 29.23
CA PHE A 217 17.42 9.80 27.96
C PHE A 217 18.35 8.59 27.87
N THR A 218 18.09 7.69 26.91
CA THR A 218 18.88 6.45 26.72
C THR A 218 19.24 6.19 25.26
N SER A 219 20.11 5.22 24.99
CA SER A 219 20.54 4.88 23.62
C SER A 219 19.42 4.17 22.83
N ILE A 220 19.60 4.03 21.52
CA ILE A 220 18.70 3.19 20.70
C ILE A 220 18.64 1.76 21.25
N ASP A 221 19.78 1.19 21.65
CA ASP A 221 19.83 -0.13 22.28
C ASP A 221 18.99 -0.22 23.55
N GLY A 222 19.10 0.79 24.43
CA GLY A 222 18.31 0.83 25.66
C GLY A 222 16.81 0.94 25.39
N LEU A 223 16.40 1.69 24.35
CA LEU A 223 15.00 1.77 23.93
C LEU A 223 14.48 0.46 23.31
N ILE A 224 15.34 -0.30 22.63
CA ILE A 224 14.99 -1.62 22.09
C ILE A 224 14.85 -2.65 23.22
N GLU A 225 15.78 -2.65 24.17
CA GLU A 225 15.78 -3.59 25.30
C GLU A 225 14.49 -3.51 26.13
N ILE A 226 13.97 -2.30 26.35
CA ILE A 226 12.71 -2.07 27.06
C ILE A 226 11.46 -2.16 26.14
N GLY A 227 11.65 -2.46 24.85
CA GLY A 227 10.55 -2.67 23.90
C GLY A 227 9.87 -1.40 23.38
N TYR A 228 10.48 -0.23 23.55
CA TYR A 228 9.91 1.04 23.04
C TYR A 228 10.24 1.29 21.57
N LEU A 229 11.35 0.71 21.08
CA LEU A 229 11.70 0.72 19.66
C LEU A 229 11.82 -0.70 19.11
N PRO A 230 11.43 -0.93 17.85
CA PRO A 230 11.68 -2.18 17.16
C PRO A 230 13.17 -2.33 16.81
N PRO A 231 13.71 -3.56 16.73
CA PRO A 231 15.13 -3.79 16.47
C PRO A 231 15.57 -3.46 15.04
N ASP A 232 14.64 -3.41 14.10
CA ASP A 232 14.88 -3.11 12.68
C ASP A 232 15.40 -1.69 12.42
N ILE A 233 15.18 -0.74 13.34
CA ILE A 233 15.75 0.62 13.30
C ILE A 233 17.29 0.63 13.22
N LYS A 234 17.95 -0.47 13.60
CA LYS A 234 19.41 -0.63 13.48
C LYS A 234 19.89 -0.82 12.04
N THR A 235 18.97 -1.10 11.12
CA THR A 235 19.23 -1.40 9.72
C THR A 235 18.46 -0.42 8.85
N SER A 236 18.82 -0.33 7.58
CA SER A 236 18.04 0.44 6.60
C SER A 236 16.87 -0.34 6.00
N ASP A 237 16.71 -1.61 6.33
CA ASP A 237 15.80 -2.51 5.60
C ASP A 237 14.33 -2.10 5.74
N SER A 238 13.95 -1.48 6.87
CA SER A 238 12.56 -1.11 7.11
C SER A 238 12.17 0.27 6.60
N THR A 239 13.10 1.20 6.40
CA THR A 239 12.74 2.57 5.98
C THR A 239 13.64 3.15 4.89
N GLY A 240 14.64 2.41 4.42
CA GLY A 240 15.66 2.92 3.50
C GLY A 240 16.68 3.89 4.12
N TYR A 241 16.71 4.04 5.45
CA TYR A 241 17.52 5.04 6.16
C TYR A 241 18.31 4.43 7.32
N HIS A 242 19.51 4.99 7.58
CA HIS A 242 20.28 4.69 8.78
C HIS A 242 20.03 5.75 9.84
N TYR A 243 19.78 5.30 11.07
CA TYR A 243 19.51 6.16 12.21
C TYR A 243 20.68 6.19 13.18
N SER A 244 20.98 7.36 13.70
CA SER A 244 21.91 7.52 14.81
C SER A 244 21.33 8.44 15.88
N LEU A 245 21.72 8.19 17.12
CA LEU A 245 21.29 8.95 18.28
C LEU A 245 22.52 9.39 19.05
N PHE A 246 22.63 10.69 19.28
CA PHE A 246 23.65 11.27 20.13
C PHE A 246 23.03 11.76 21.44
N LEU A 247 23.59 11.32 22.56
CA LEU A 247 23.21 11.76 23.91
C LEU A 247 24.30 12.68 24.46
N THR A 248 23.91 13.74 25.17
CA THR A 248 24.88 14.47 25.97
C THR A 248 25.40 13.62 27.14
N PRO A 249 26.61 13.91 27.68
CA PRO A 249 27.18 13.13 28.79
C PRO A 249 26.27 13.04 30.02
N ASP A 250 25.51 14.10 30.29
CA ASP A 250 24.52 14.17 31.39
C ASP A 250 23.20 13.45 31.08
N ARG A 251 23.03 12.97 29.84
CA ARG A 251 21.82 12.34 29.30
C ARG A 251 20.56 13.20 29.43
N LYS A 252 20.69 14.52 29.55
CA LYS A 252 19.57 15.46 29.66
C LYS A 252 19.14 16.06 28.32
N SER A 253 19.91 15.82 27.27
CA SER A 253 19.54 16.22 25.91
C SER A 253 20.06 15.20 24.91
N TYR A 254 19.47 15.24 23.72
CA TYR A 254 19.87 14.39 22.62
C TYR A 254 19.53 15.05 21.29
N TYR A 255 20.14 14.54 20.23
CA TYR A 255 19.63 14.71 18.86
C TYR A 255 19.69 13.37 18.15
N ALA A 256 18.82 13.18 17.17
CA ALA A 256 18.82 12.00 16.32
C ALA A 256 18.97 12.43 14.86
N SER A 257 19.59 11.60 14.04
CA SER A 257 19.71 11.84 12.61
C SER A 257 19.29 10.63 11.81
N ALA A 258 18.77 10.88 10.61
CA ALA A 258 18.47 9.85 9.63
C ALA A 258 19.15 10.22 8.31
N ILE A 259 19.96 9.32 7.76
CA ILE A 259 20.63 9.47 6.47
C ILE A 259 20.14 8.38 5.51
N PRO A 260 19.93 8.68 4.22
CA PRO A 260 19.51 7.66 3.27
C PRO A 260 20.61 6.61 3.15
N ALA A 261 20.24 5.34 3.14
CA ALA A 261 21.16 4.23 2.93
C ALA A 261 21.85 4.31 1.55
N GLN A 262 21.12 4.77 0.54
CA GLN A 262 21.63 5.01 -0.80
C GLN A 262 21.06 6.34 -1.33
N TYR A 263 21.91 7.36 -1.41
CA TYR A 263 21.52 8.67 -1.95
C TYR A 263 20.99 8.55 -3.38
N GLY A 264 19.84 9.17 -3.64
CA GLY A 264 19.17 9.12 -4.95
C GLY A 264 18.40 7.83 -5.23
N LYS A 265 18.42 6.85 -4.32
CA LYS A 265 17.62 5.62 -4.42
C LYS A 265 16.67 5.45 -3.25
N SER A 266 17.20 5.42 -2.03
CA SER A 266 16.39 5.32 -0.82
C SER A 266 15.97 6.68 -0.27
N GLY A 267 16.62 7.76 -0.71
CA GLY A 267 16.26 9.11 -0.34
C GLY A 267 17.27 10.14 -0.85
N VAL A 268 16.88 11.41 -0.86
CA VAL A 268 17.78 12.55 -1.16
C VAL A 268 18.00 13.43 0.06
N MET A 269 16.98 13.55 0.91
CA MET A 269 17.05 14.35 2.12
C MET A 269 17.76 13.58 3.23
N SER A 270 18.63 14.27 3.97
CA SER A 270 19.07 13.85 5.30
C SER A 270 18.29 14.64 6.35
N TYR A 271 18.04 14.02 7.50
CA TYR A 271 17.20 14.58 8.55
C TYR A 271 17.92 14.66 9.88
N VAL A 272 17.57 15.66 10.67
CA VAL A 272 17.95 15.78 12.08
C VAL A 272 16.72 16.12 12.91
N LEU A 273 16.56 15.41 14.02
CA LEU A 273 15.58 15.68 15.07
C LEU A 273 16.31 16.33 16.24
N GLU A 274 15.84 17.51 16.62
CA GLU A 274 16.33 18.25 17.78
C GLU A 274 15.15 18.67 18.66
N LEU A 275 15.42 18.86 19.96
CA LEU A 275 14.45 19.46 20.87
C LEU A 275 14.62 20.98 20.81
N ASN A 276 13.53 21.71 20.56
CA ASN A 276 13.56 23.16 20.67
C ASN A 276 13.56 23.61 22.15
N GLY A 277 13.62 24.92 22.40
CA GLY A 277 13.63 25.49 23.75
C GLY A 277 12.39 25.16 24.61
N THR A 278 11.32 24.61 24.03
CA THR A 278 10.12 24.13 24.75
C THR A 278 10.04 22.60 24.82
N SER A 279 11.13 21.89 24.54
CA SER A 279 11.21 20.42 24.47
C SER A 279 10.31 19.77 23.42
N LEU A 280 9.80 20.54 22.47
CA LEU A 280 9.08 19.99 21.33
C LEU A 280 10.09 19.48 20.29
N PRO A 281 9.86 18.29 19.71
CA PRO A 281 10.70 17.77 18.67
C PRO A 281 10.51 18.59 17.39
N VAL A 282 11.60 18.94 16.74
CA VAL A 282 11.60 19.53 15.40
C VAL A 282 12.45 18.65 14.51
N VAL A 283 11.82 18.06 13.50
CA VAL A 283 12.53 17.36 12.43
C VAL A 283 12.81 18.36 11.31
N THR A 284 14.08 18.59 11.03
CA THR A 284 14.51 19.39 9.88
C THR A 284 15.19 18.49 8.87
N GLY A 285 15.04 18.81 7.58
CA GLY A 285 15.62 18.05 6.49
C GLY A 285 16.19 18.95 5.42
N ARG A 286 17.30 18.53 4.82
CA ARG A 286 17.88 19.15 3.63
C ARG A 286 18.58 18.10 2.78
N ASP A 287 18.69 18.36 1.48
CA ASP A 287 19.61 17.60 0.65
C ASP A 287 21.03 17.92 1.10
N ASN A 288 21.75 16.87 1.49
CA ASN A 288 23.14 16.96 1.92
C ASN A 288 23.99 15.88 1.27
N ASN A 289 23.62 15.45 0.05
CA ASN A 289 24.32 14.41 -0.72
C ASN A 289 24.54 13.11 0.08
N GLY A 290 23.50 12.69 0.81
CA GLY A 290 23.54 11.49 1.67
C GLY A 290 24.41 11.62 2.93
N LYS A 291 24.88 12.81 3.29
CA LYS A 291 25.71 13.03 4.49
C LYS A 291 24.88 13.51 5.69
N PRO A 292 25.31 13.19 6.93
CA PRO A 292 24.66 13.72 8.14
C PRO A 292 24.59 15.25 8.14
N LEU A 293 23.48 15.79 8.63
CA LEU A 293 23.31 17.24 8.78
C LEU A 293 24.12 17.82 9.95
N ARG A 294 24.50 16.94 10.88
CA ARG A 294 25.19 17.24 12.13
C ARG A 294 26.17 16.12 12.44
#